data_AF-A0A7S7AIZ0-F1
#
_entry.id   AF-A0A7S7AIZ0-F1
#
_cell.length_a   1.000
_cell.length_b   1.000
_cell.length_c   1.000
_cell.angle_alpha   90.00
_cell.angle_beta   90.00
_cell.angle_gamma   90.00
#
_symmetry.space_group_name_H-M   'P 1'
#
loop_
_entity.id
_entity.type
_entity.pdbx_description
1 polymer ?
#
loop_
_entity_poly.entity_id
_entity_poly.type
_entity_poly.pdbx_seq_one_letter_code
_entity_poly.pdbx_strand_id
1 'polypeptide(L)'
;MQYRCPKCQSSKILPVANGNTAAVRPVVPKSLVILIPAVFVLLLLVIISIAMWIFGDGAGQTLQIATVVAFLICVIAGVFFWRDLPDFKISMQSFMNANKHWKCRECNHEWHIQ
;
A
#
# COMPACT_ATOMS: atom_id res chain seq x y z
N MET A 1 -3.95 7.38 24.69
CA MET A 1 -4.71 6.19 24.27
C MET A 1 -4.09 4.98 24.97
N GLN A 2 -4.80 4.34 25.89
CA GLN A 2 -4.22 3.29 26.74
C GLN A 2 -4.29 1.96 26.01
N TYR A 3 -3.16 1.52 25.41
CA TYR A 3 -3.01 0.22 24.74
C TYR A 3 -2.91 -0.95 25.74
N ARG A 4 -3.70 -0.89 26.81
CA ARG A 4 -3.77 -1.94 27.82
C ARG A 4 -5.22 -2.32 28.02
N CYS A 5 -5.47 -3.61 28.19
CA CYS A 5 -6.82 -4.07 28.46
C CYS A 5 -7.33 -3.52 29.79
N PRO A 6 -8.56 -2.99 29.87
CA PRO A 6 -9.12 -2.43 31.09
C PRO A 6 -9.29 -3.46 32.21
N LYS A 7 -9.44 -4.75 31.88
CA LYS A 7 -9.68 -5.84 32.83
C LYS A 7 -8.40 -6.52 33.33
N CYS A 8 -7.51 -6.91 32.39
CA CYS A 8 -6.30 -7.68 32.68
C CYS A 8 -5.05 -6.78 32.84
N GLN A 9 -5.13 -5.48 32.50
CA GLN A 9 -3.98 -4.54 32.37
C GLN A 9 -2.85 -5.03 31.45
N SER A 10 -3.09 -6.12 30.71
CA SER A 10 -2.15 -6.73 29.78
C SER A 10 -1.95 -5.88 28.53
N SER A 11 -0.73 -5.90 28.01
CA SER A 11 -0.36 -5.32 26.72
C SER A 11 -0.64 -6.24 25.53
N LYS A 12 -0.98 -7.52 25.78
CA LYS A 12 -1.27 -8.50 24.72
C LYS A 12 -2.70 -8.32 24.22
N ILE A 13 -2.91 -7.30 23.40
CA ILE A 13 -4.19 -6.95 22.80
C ILE A 13 -4.19 -7.27 21.30
N LEU A 14 -5.32 -7.68 20.75
CA LEU A 14 -5.51 -8.00 19.34
C LEU A 14 -6.71 -7.20 18.81
N PRO A 15 -6.63 -6.57 17.63
CA PRO A 15 -7.82 -6.05 16.98
C PRO A 15 -8.73 -7.23 16.57
N VAL A 16 -10.01 -7.15 16.91
CA VAL A 16 -10.99 -8.16 16.54
C VAL A 16 -11.75 -7.63 15.33
N ALA A 17 -11.75 -8.39 14.24
CA ALA A 17 -12.65 -8.11 13.13
C ALA A 17 -14.08 -8.39 13.62
N ASN A 18 -14.91 -7.35 13.72
CA ASN A 18 -16.33 -7.53 14.03
C ASN A 18 -16.96 -8.38 12.91
N GLY A 19 -17.36 -9.62 13.22
CA GLY A 19 -18.02 -10.52 12.27
C GLY A 19 -19.39 -10.06 11.78
N ASN A 20 -19.93 -8.98 12.37
CA ASN A 20 -21.25 -8.42 12.06
C ASN A 20 -21.21 -7.06 11.34
N THR A 21 -20.02 -6.54 11.04
CA THR A 21 -19.84 -5.36 10.18
C THR A 21 -19.07 -5.81 8.96
N ALA A 22 -19.60 -5.53 7.76
CA ALA A 22 -18.92 -5.84 6.50
C ALA A 22 -17.46 -5.36 6.61
N ALA A 23 -16.50 -6.28 6.48
CA ALA A 23 -15.09 -5.93 6.54
C ALA A 23 -14.86 -4.82 5.51
N VAL A 24 -14.64 -3.59 5.98
CA VAL A 24 -14.36 -2.42 5.16
C VAL A 24 -12.96 -2.63 4.58
N ARG A 25 -12.84 -3.55 3.63
CA ARG A 25 -11.57 -3.77 2.94
C ARG A 25 -11.23 -2.45 2.26
N PRO A 26 -10.06 -1.85 2.55
CA PRO A 26 -9.66 -0.63 1.89
C PRO A 26 -9.76 -0.84 0.38
N VAL A 27 -10.36 0.11 -0.32
CA VAL A 27 -10.47 0.04 -1.78
C VAL A 27 -9.08 0.30 -2.32
N VAL A 28 -8.38 -0.76 -2.75
CA VAL A 28 -7.08 -0.61 -3.41
C VAL A 28 -7.36 -0.08 -4.81
N PRO A 29 -6.92 1.15 -5.14
CA PRO A 29 -7.20 1.71 -6.45
C PRO A 29 -6.46 0.90 -7.52
N LYS A 30 -7.14 0.62 -8.64
CA LYS A 30 -6.58 -0.18 -9.75
C LYS A 30 -5.31 0.46 -10.31
N SER A 31 -5.21 1.79 -10.26
CA SER A 31 -4.04 2.58 -10.64
C SER A 31 -2.81 2.21 -9.80
N LEU A 32 -2.94 1.99 -8.49
CA LEU A 32 -1.83 1.58 -7.62
C LEU A 32 -1.31 0.17 -7.95
N VAL A 33 -2.20 -0.75 -8.28
CA VAL A 33 -1.85 -2.14 -8.68
C VAL A 33 -1.01 -2.14 -9.96
N ILE A 34 -1.22 -1.17 -10.86
CA ILE A 34 -0.47 -1.02 -12.10
C ILE A 34 0.81 -0.18 -11.88
N LEU A 35 0.72 0.88 -11.08
CA LEU A 35 1.80 1.82 -10.84
C LEU A 35 3.01 1.15 -10.18
N ILE A 36 2.79 0.33 -9.15
CA ILE A 36 3.87 -0.33 -8.41
C ILE A 36 4.74 -1.19 -9.34
N PRO A 37 4.21 -2.20 -10.07
CA PRO A 37 5.02 -3.01 -10.96
C PRO A 37 5.61 -2.19 -12.11
N ALA A 38 4.90 -1.19 -12.64
CA ALA A 38 5.43 -0.32 -13.70
C ALA A 38 6.67 0.46 -13.23
N VAL A 39 6.64 1.00 -12.01
CA VAL A 39 7.79 1.69 -11.40
C VAL A 39 8.97 0.74 -11.21
N PHE A 40 8.73 -0.49 -10.75
CA PHE A 40 9.79 -1.49 -10.61
C PHE A 40 10.45 -1.84 -11.95
N VAL A 41 9.64 -2.06 -13.00
CA VAL A 41 10.15 -2.35 -14.35
C VAL A 41 10.95 -1.15 -14.88
N LEU A 42 10.45 0.07 -14.68
CA LEU A 42 11.17 1.28 -15.08
C LEU A 42 12.51 1.41 -14.35
N LEU A 43 12.53 1.19 -13.03
CA LEU A 43 13.75 1.22 -12.22
C LEU A 43 14.78 0.21 -12.74
N LEU A 44 14.33 -1.00 -13.04
CA LEU A 44 15.16 -2.06 -13.62
C LEU A 44 15.72 -1.64 -14.98
N LEU A 45 14.88 -1.11 -15.88
CA LEU A 45 15.32 -0.65 -17.20
C LEU A 45 16.35 0.49 -17.10
N VAL A 46 16.16 1.42 -16.18
CA VAL A 46 17.11 2.51 -15.91
C VAL A 46 18.44 1.96 -15.40
N ILE A 47 18.43 1.00 -14.46
CA ILE A 47 19.65 0.36 -13.95
C ILE A 47 20.40 -0.35 -15.07
N ILE A 48 19.70 -1.11 -15.93
CA ILE A 48 20.33 -1.77 -17.08
C ILE A 48 20.90 -0.74 -18.06
N SER A 49 20.17 0.36 -18.31
CA SER A 49 20.65 1.44 -19.18
C SER A 49 21.94 2.08 -18.64
N ILE A 50 22.03 2.30 -17.33
CA ILE A 50 23.24 2.83 -16.69
C ILE A 50 24.39 1.81 -16.77
N ALA A 51 24.13 0.54 -16.48
CA ALA A 51 25.14 -0.51 -16.55
C ALA A 51 25.71 -0.66 -17.98
N MET A 52 24.86 -0.63 -19.00
CA MET A 52 25.28 -0.67 -20.41
C MET A 52 26.12 0.54 -20.81
N TRP A 53 25.90 1.69 -20.18
CA TRP A 53 26.71 2.90 -20.39
C TRP A 53 28.09 2.82 -19.72
N ILE A 54 28.19 2.10 -18.59
CA ILE A 54 29.44 1.93 -17.84
C ILE A 54 30.31 0.80 -18.44
N PHE A 55 29.69 -0.30 -18.89
CA PHE A 55 30.38 -1.53 -19.30
C PHE A 55 30.39 -1.79 -20.82
N GLY A 56 29.72 -0.96 -21.64
CA GLY A 56 29.66 -1.14 -23.09
C GLY A 56 29.52 0.18 -23.86
N ASP A 57 29.32 0.09 -25.18
CA ASP A 57 29.12 1.25 -26.09
C ASP A 57 27.70 1.84 -25.99
N GLY A 58 27.21 2.03 -24.76
CA GLY A 58 25.91 2.64 -24.48
C GLY A 58 24.71 1.71 -24.60
N ALA A 59 23.53 2.23 -24.24
CA ALA A 59 22.27 1.47 -24.30
C ALA A 59 21.75 1.41 -25.75
N GLY A 60 21.54 0.20 -26.27
CA GLY A 60 20.99 -0.02 -27.61
C GLY A 60 19.61 0.64 -27.82
N GLN A 61 19.31 1.01 -29.06
CA GLN A 61 18.10 1.76 -29.44
C GLN A 61 16.79 1.10 -28.95
N THR A 62 16.72 -0.22 -28.98
CA THR A 62 15.57 -1.00 -28.46
C THR A 62 15.35 -0.80 -26.97
N LEU A 63 16.43 -0.73 -26.19
CA LEU A 63 16.39 -0.58 -24.73
C LEU A 63 15.99 0.85 -24.33
N GLN A 64 16.46 1.85 -25.09
CA GLN A 64 16.05 3.24 -24.92
C GLN A 64 14.55 3.44 -25.21
N ILE A 65 14.05 2.90 -26.33
CA ILE A 65 12.63 2.98 -26.68
C ILE A 65 11.77 2.31 -25.60
N ALA A 66 12.16 1.11 -25.13
CA ALA A 66 11.45 0.42 -24.06
C ALA A 66 11.39 1.24 -22.76
N THR A 67 12.48 1.93 -22.43
CA THR A 67 12.56 2.79 -21.23
C THR A 67 11.65 4.00 -21.35
N VAL A 68 11.60 4.65 -22.52
CA VAL A 68 10.70 5.79 -22.78
C VAL A 68 9.24 5.36 -22.71
N VAL A 69 8.88 4.21 -23.28
CA VAL A 69 7.51 3.68 -23.21
C VAL A 69 7.12 3.36 -21.76
N ALA A 70 7.99 2.68 -21.00
CA ALA A 70 7.76 2.41 -19.59
C ALA A 70 7.60 3.71 -18.77
N PHE A 71 8.36 4.75 -19.10
CA PHE A 71 8.27 6.06 -18.47
C PHE A 71 6.91 6.71 -18.70
N LEU A 72 6.43 6.71 -19.95
CA LEU A 72 5.10 7.24 -20.26
C LEU A 72 3.98 6.51 -19.51
N ILE A 73 4.06 5.17 -19.42
CA ILE A 73 3.09 4.36 -18.66
C ILE A 73 3.12 4.74 -17.17
N CYS A 74 4.31 4.91 -16.58
CA CYS A 74 4.47 5.35 -15.19
C CYS A 74 3.86 6.74 -14.95
N VAL A 75 4.08 7.69 -15.86
CA VAL A 75 3.51 9.04 -15.74
C VAL A 75 1.98 8.99 -15.78
N ILE A 76 1.38 8.29 -16.74
CA ILE A 76 -0.07 8.16 -16.87
C ILE A 76 -0.68 7.47 -15.64
N ALA A 77 -0.08 6.36 -15.21
CA ALA A 77 -0.51 5.64 -14.01
C ALA A 77 -0.37 6.52 -12.75
N GLY A 78 0.68 7.34 -12.67
CA GLY A 78 0.91 8.27 -11.58
C GLY A 78 -0.14 9.36 -11.49
N VAL A 79 -0.56 9.93 -12.63
CA VAL A 79 -1.64 10.92 -12.70
C VAL A 79 -2.97 10.31 -12.25
N PHE A 80 -3.30 9.09 -12.72
CA PHE A 80 -4.50 8.40 -12.25
C PHE A 80 -4.45 8.09 -10.76
N PHE A 81 -3.31 7.65 -10.24
CA PHE A 81 -3.12 7.41 -8.82
C PHE A 81 -3.28 8.70 -8.00
N TRP A 82 -2.75 9.83 -8.47
CA TRP A 82 -2.91 11.12 -7.79
C TRP A 82 -4.39 11.52 -7.65
N ARG A 83 -5.20 11.23 -8.67
CA ARG A 83 -6.65 11.45 -8.64
C ARG A 83 -7.38 10.50 -7.70
N ASP A 84 -6.94 9.24 -7.60
CA ASP A 84 -7.57 8.20 -6.76
C ASP A 84 -7.07 8.23 -5.28
N LEU A 85 -6.02 9.01 -5.01
CA LEU A 85 -5.38 9.18 -3.70
C LEU A 85 -6.32 9.65 -2.56
N PRO A 86 -7.22 10.65 -2.77
CA PRO A 86 -8.15 11.08 -1.72
C PRO A 86 -9.11 9.96 -1.30
N ASP A 87 -9.69 9.22 -2.24
CA ASP A 87 -10.60 8.10 -1.96
C ASP A 87 -9.89 6.97 -1.21
N PHE A 88 -8.65 6.66 -1.62
CA PHE A 88 -7.81 5.70 -0.90
C PHE A 88 -7.61 6.12 0.56
N LYS A 89 -7.26 7.39 0.82
CA LYS A 89 -7.09 7.91 2.19
C LYS A 89 -8.36 7.79 3.02
N ILE A 90 -9.52 8.17 2.46
CA ILE A 90 -10.81 8.09 3.17
C ILE A 90 -11.16 6.63 3.48
N SER A 91 -10.98 5.72 2.53
CA SER A 91 -11.24 4.29 2.75
C SER A 91 -10.36 3.69 3.85
N MET A 92 -9.09 4.10 3.92
CA MET A 92 -8.15 3.66 4.95
C MET A 92 -8.48 4.24 6.33
N GLN A 93 -8.85 5.53 6.40
CA GLN A 93 -9.33 6.16 7.62
C GLN A 93 -10.62 5.49 8.13
N SER A 94 -11.56 5.16 7.23
CA SER A 94 -12.76 4.41 7.57
C SER A 94 -12.43 3.02 8.11
N PHE A 95 -11.45 2.32 7.52
CA PHE A 95 -11.01 1.02 8.01
C PHE A 95 -10.37 1.09 9.41
N MET A 96 -9.51 2.07 9.65
CA MET A 96 -8.91 2.27 10.98
C MET A 96 -9.96 2.65 12.02
N ASN A 97 -10.95 3.48 11.65
CA ASN A 97 -12.03 3.86 12.56
C ASN A 97 -13.05 2.74 12.80
N ALA A 98 -13.26 1.84 11.84
CA ALA A 98 -14.16 0.69 12.00
C ALA A 98 -13.57 -0.42 12.88
N ASN A 99 -12.24 -0.55 12.93
CA ASN A 99 -11.54 -1.56 13.73
C ASN A 99 -11.13 -1.05 15.12
N LYS A 100 -12.06 -0.44 15.86
CA LYS A 100 -11.84 -0.03 17.26
C LYS A 100 -12.24 -1.11 18.28
N HIS A 101 -12.54 -2.32 17.83
CA HIS A 101 -12.83 -3.46 18.67
C HIS A 101 -11.53 -4.22 19.00
N TRP A 102 -11.24 -4.38 20.29
CA TRP A 102 -10.01 -4.97 20.79
C TRP A 102 -10.31 -6.16 21.69
N LYS A 103 -9.43 -7.17 21.70
CA LYS A 103 -9.50 -8.36 22.56
C LYS A 103 -8.19 -8.57 23.32
N CYS A 104 -8.25 -8.81 24.63
CA CYS A 104 -7.09 -9.23 25.44
C CYS A 104 -6.84 -10.71 25.20
N ARG A 105 -5.63 -11.08 24.76
CA ARG A 105 -5.26 -12.49 24.57
C ARG A 105 -5.26 -13.27 25.89
N GLU A 106 -4.97 -12.61 27.01
CA GLU A 106 -4.83 -13.27 28.32
C GLU A 106 -6.17 -13.51 29.02
N CYS A 107 -7.12 -12.57 28.95
CA CYS A 107 -8.42 -12.70 29.63
C CYS A 107 -9.62 -12.84 28.69
N ASN A 108 -9.38 -12.92 27.36
CA ASN A 108 -10.40 -12.94 26.31
C ASN A 108 -11.44 -11.83 26.39
N HIS A 109 -11.18 -10.77 27.15
CA HIS A 109 -12.09 -9.64 27.28
C HIS A 109 -12.04 -8.79 26.02
N GLU A 110 -13.22 -8.50 25.49
CA GLU A 110 -13.40 -7.67 24.30
C GLU A 110 -13.95 -6.29 24.72
N TRP A 111 -13.38 -5.22 24.18
CA TRP A 111 -13.85 -3.85 24.44
C TRP A 111 -13.73 -3.01 23.17
N HIS A 112 -14.61 -2.01 23.07
CA HIS A 112 -14.60 -1.06 21.97
C HIS A 112 -14.13 0.29 22.50
N ILE A 113 -13.15 0.90 21.83
CA ILE A 113 -12.76 2.29 22.11
C ILE A 113 -13.67 3.16 21.24
N GLN A 114 -14.48 4.04 21.84
CA GLN A 114 -15.27 5.01 21.06
C GLN A 114 -14.35 6.04 20.40
#